data_AF-A0A7J2S3A4-F1
#
_entry.id   AF-A0A7J2S3A4-F1
#
_cell.length_a   1.000
_cell.length_b   1.000
_cell.length_c   1.000
_cell.angle_alpha   90.00
_cell.angle_beta   90.00
_cell.angle_gamma   90.00
#
_symmetry.space_group_name_H-M   'P 1'
#
loop_
_entity.id
_entity.type
_entity.pdbx_description
1 polymer ?
#
loop_
_entity_poly.entity_id
_entity_poly.type
_entity_poly.pdbx_seq_one_letter_code
_entity_poly.pdbx_strand_id
1 'polypeptide(L)'
;MKVRLVYTPSAIQEPLIAEIILATRAKININRADIGAVSGEMIIDIPEDKYNQVVRMFRDKGLKVSLLHRPIVRDDNRCVMCGICTSICPIGAFKIEKDWSVTFEPEKCIQCGVCVSACPTSALELSEGEI
;
A
#
# COMPACT_ATOMS: atom_id res chain seq x y z
N MET A 1 -0.04 -2.56 10.62
CA MET A 1 -1.22 -2.63 9.74
C MET A 1 -1.04 -1.69 8.57
N LYS A 2 -1.07 -2.20 7.33
CA LYS A 2 -0.86 -1.41 6.11
C LYS A 2 -2.18 -0.94 5.54
N VAL A 3 -2.30 0.34 5.25
CA VAL A 3 -3.59 0.95 4.93
C VAL A 3 -3.46 1.92 3.77
N ARG A 4 -4.45 1.91 2.89
CA ARG A 4 -4.65 2.85 1.81
C ARG A 4 -5.54 3.99 2.30
N LEU A 5 -5.02 5.19 2.30
CA LEU A 5 -5.76 6.42 2.53
C LEU A 5 -6.02 7.10 1.18
N VAL A 6 -7.27 7.47 0.93
CA VAL A 6 -7.65 8.32 -0.19
C VAL A 6 -8.34 9.55 0.36
N TYR A 7 -7.87 10.72 -0.06
CA TYR A 7 -8.42 12.00 0.37
C TYR A 7 -8.95 12.83 -0.81
N THR A 8 -9.87 13.72 -0.49
CA THR A 8 -10.43 14.74 -1.39
C THR A 8 -9.82 16.11 -1.10
N PRO A 9 -9.95 17.11 -1.98
CA PRO A 9 -9.29 18.41 -1.82
C PRO A 9 -9.67 19.15 -0.53
N SER A 10 -10.90 18.91 -0.05
CA SER A 10 -11.41 19.44 1.22
C SER A 10 -10.58 19.02 2.44
N ALA A 11 -9.90 17.86 2.39
CA ALA A 11 -9.07 17.36 3.48
C ALA A 11 -7.62 17.87 3.44
N ILE A 12 -7.18 18.54 2.37
CA ILE A 12 -5.79 19.00 2.18
C ILE A 12 -5.45 20.22 3.05
N GLN A 13 -6.47 20.97 3.50
CA GLN A 13 -6.26 22.23 4.21
C GLN A 13 -5.81 22.06 5.68
N GLU A 14 -5.86 20.84 6.21
CA GLU A 14 -5.49 20.54 7.59
C GLU A 14 -4.31 19.54 7.66
N PRO A 15 -3.41 19.67 8.66
CA PRO A 15 -2.28 18.76 8.84
C PRO A 15 -2.71 17.43 9.49
N LEU A 16 -3.62 16.70 8.85
CA LEU A 16 -4.32 15.54 9.43
C LEU A 16 -3.39 14.45 9.98
N ILE A 17 -2.32 14.10 9.25
CA ILE A 17 -1.34 13.12 9.72
C ILE A 17 -0.71 13.58 11.04
N ALA A 18 -0.31 14.85 11.13
CA ALA A 18 0.34 15.38 12.31
C ALA A 18 -0.63 15.44 13.50
N GLU A 19 -1.86 15.93 13.29
CA GLU A 19 -2.89 15.97 14.33
C GLU A 19 -3.19 14.58 14.89
N ILE A 20 -3.34 13.59 14.02
CA ILE A 20 -3.64 12.22 14.41
C ILE A 20 -2.46 11.59 15.16
N ILE A 21 -1.21 11.83 14.72
CA ILE A 21 -0.02 11.37 15.45
C ILE A 21 0.03 12.00 16.85
N LEU A 22 -0.25 13.31 16.97
CA LEU A 22 -0.24 13.99 18.28
C LEU A 22 -1.33 13.48 19.22
N ALA A 23 -2.53 13.24 18.70
CA ALA A 23 -3.67 12.76 19.46
C ALA A 23 -3.56 11.28 19.88
N THR A 24 -3.05 10.42 19.01
CA THR A 24 -3.00 8.96 19.23
C THR A 24 -1.66 8.47 19.75
N ARG A 25 -0.60 9.28 19.58
CA ARG A 25 0.81 8.90 19.75
C ARG A 25 1.22 7.71 18.85
N ALA A 26 0.45 7.41 17.81
CA ALA A 26 0.78 6.36 16.85
C ALA A 26 1.96 6.82 15.97
N LYS A 27 2.99 5.98 15.88
CA LYS A 27 4.10 6.19 14.94
C LYS A 27 3.67 5.69 13.56
N ILE A 28 3.15 6.58 12.73
CA ILE A 28 2.70 6.27 11.37
C ILE A 28 3.88 6.40 10.41
N ASN A 29 4.10 5.38 9.58
CA ASN A 29 5.07 5.45 8.48
C ASN A 29 4.34 5.68 7.16
N ILE A 30 4.89 6.51 6.27
CA ILE A 30 4.36 6.73 4.91
C ILE A 30 5.23 5.95 3.93
N ASN A 31 4.68 4.88 3.37
CA ASN A 31 5.38 4.00 2.43
C ASN A 31 5.34 4.53 0.99
N ARG A 32 4.23 5.16 0.62
CA ARG A 32 4.01 5.79 -0.69
C ARG A 32 3.02 6.94 -0.52
N ALA A 33 3.25 8.03 -1.23
CA ALA A 33 2.28 9.11 -1.34
C ALA A 33 2.23 9.57 -2.80
N ASP A 34 1.02 9.66 -3.34
CA ASP A 34 0.71 10.34 -4.58
C ASP A 34 -0.26 11.47 -4.26
N ILE A 35 0.16 12.71 -4.52
CA ILE A 35 -0.53 13.93 -4.08
C ILE A 35 -0.89 14.73 -5.32
N GLY A 36 -2.15 14.63 -5.73
CA GLY A 36 -2.72 15.41 -6.82
C GLY A 36 -3.53 16.60 -6.31
N ALA A 37 -3.86 17.53 -7.22
CA ALA A 37 -4.67 18.71 -6.91
C ALA A 37 -6.15 18.36 -6.58
N VAL A 38 -6.66 17.25 -7.13
CA VAL A 38 -8.07 16.82 -6.99
C VAL A 38 -8.23 15.64 -6.06
N SER A 39 -7.24 14.77 -5.98
CA SER A 39 -7.24 13.62 -5.10
C SER A 39 -5.82 13.19 -4.87
N GLY A 40 -5.58 12.52 -3.76
CA GLY A 40 -4.35 11.78 -3.58
C GLY A 40 -4.57 10.51 -2.78
N GLU A 41 -3.55 9.69 -2.82
CA GLU A 41 -3.50 8.38 -2.20
C GLU A 41 -2.23 8.27 -1.38
N MET A 42 -2.34 7.73 -0.17
CA MET A 42 -1.19 7.38 0.65
C MET A 42 -1.29 5.95 1.11
N ILE A 43 -0.17 5.24 1.05
CA ILE A 43 0.00 3.93 1.67
C ILE A 43 0.77 4.14 2.96
N ILE A 44 0.14 3.81 4.09
CA ILE A 44 0.71 4.04 5.41
C ILE A 44 0.75 2.77 6.24
N ASP A 45 1.72 2.68 7.14
CA ASP A 45 1.73 1.68 8.19
C ASP A 45 1.33 2.30 9.52
N ILE A 46 0.36 1.67 10.17
CA ILE A 46 -0.14 2.03 11.50
C ILE A 46 0.21 0.91 12.48
N PRO A 47 0.70 1.23 13.69
CA PRO A 47 0.85 0.25 14.76
C PRO A 47 -0.46 -0.49 15.05
N GLU A 48 -0.38 -1.81 15.24
CA GLU A 48 -1.56 -2.67 15.39
C GLU A 48 -2.42 -2.26 16.59
N ASP A 49 -1.79 -1.93 17.72
CA ASP A 49 -2.44 -1.47 18.95
C ASP A 49 -3.18 -0.12 18.79
N LYS A 50 -2.83 0.66 17.77
CA LYS A 50 -3.44 1.96 17.45
C LYS A 50 -4.36 1.93 16.24
N TYR A 51 -4.44 0.82 15.52
CA TYR A 51 -5.11 0.71 14.23
C TYR A 51 -6.56 1.24 14.28
N ASN A 52 -7.39 0.68 15.16
CA ASN A 52 -8.81 1.03 15.25
C ASN A 52 -9.03 2.51 15.57
N GLN A 53 -8.23 3.06 16.49
CA GLN A 53 -8.32 4.47 16.89
C GLN A 53 -7.95 5.40 15.73
N VAL A 54 -6.83 5.13 15.07
CA VAL A 54 -6.30 5.96 13.97
C VAL A 54 -7.22 5.90 12.76
N VAL A 55 -7.68 4.70 12.37
CA VAL A 55 -8.60 4.52 11.23
C VAL A 55 -9.91 5.28 11.47
N ARG A 56 -10.45 5.22 12.68
CA ARG A 56 -11.65 5.99 13.05
C ARG A 56 -11.43 7.48 12.87
N MET A 57 -10.32 8.04 13.38
CA MET A 57 -10.04 9.47 13.25
C MET A 57 -9.88 9.92 11.80
N PHE A 58 -9.21 9.12 10.95
CA PHE A 58 -9.13 9.43 9.52
C PHE A 58 -10.51 9.44 8.86
N ARG A 59 -11.37 8.47 9.18
CA ARG A 59 -12.73 8.39 8.65
C ARG A 59 -13.60 9.56 9.13
N ASP A 60 -13.48 9.95 10.39
CA ASP A 60 -14.19 11.10 10.98
C ASP A 60 -13.78 12.43 10.30
N LYS A 61 -12.53 12.53 9.83
CA LYS A 61 -12.02 13.64 9.00
C LYS A 61 -12.37 13.51 7.51
N GLY A 62 -13.16 12.51 7.12
CA GLY A 62 -13.68 12.32 5.76
C GLY A 62 -12.76 11.59 4.79
N LEU A 63 -11.69 10.94 5.27
CA LEU A 63 -10.81 10.14 4.41
C LEU A 63 -11.39 8.74 4.20
N LYS A 64 -11.27 8.23 2.97
CA LYS A 64 -11.53 6.81 2.70
C LYS A 64 -10.31 6.02 3.13
N VAL A 65 -10.53 5.02 3.97
CA VAL A 65 -9.48 4.19 4.57
C VAL A 65 -9.78 2.72 4.24
N SER A 66 -8.88 2.07 3.51
CA SER A 66 -9.00 0.65 3.10
C SER A 66 -7.81 -0.16 3.56
N LEU A 67 -8.03 -1.32 4.16
CA LEU A 67 -7.00 -2.21 4.67
C LEU A 67 -6.33 -2.99 3.52
N LEU A 68 -5.01 -3.02 3.51
CA LEU A 68 -4.22 -3.68 2.47
C LEU A 68 -3.55 -4.95 3.01
N HIS A 69 -4.31 -6.04 3.09
CA HIS A 69 -3.75 -7.37 3.42
C HIS A 69 -2.89 -7.94 2.27
N ARG A 70 -3.32 -7.72 1.03
CA ARG A 70 -2.68 -8.24 -0.18
C ARG A 70 -2.49 -7.09 -1.16
N PRO A 71 -1.38 -6.34 -1.09
CA PRO A 71 -1.18 -5.15 -1.92
C PRO A 71 -0.98 -5.46 -3.41
N ILE A 72 -0.61 -6.70 -3.74
CA ILE A 72 -0.51 -7.21 -5.11
C ILE A 72 -1.33 -8.50 -5.21
N VAL A 73 -2.08 -8.62 -6.30
CA VAL A 73 -2.73 -9.86 -6.73
C VAL A 73 -1.95 -10.44 -7.89
N ARG A 74 -1.66 -11.74 -7.84
CA ARG A 74 -1.00 -12.48 -8.92
C ARG A 74 -1.97 -13.48 -9.53
N ASP A 75 -2.09 -13.45 -10.86
CA ASP A 75 -2.77 -14.48 -11.63
C ASP A 75 -1.78 -15.60 -11.97
N ASP A 76 -1.90 -16.73 -11.27
CA ASP A 76 -1.02 -17.89 -11.45
C ASP A 76 -1.21 -18.58 -12.81
N ASN A 77 -2.31 -18.35 -13.55
CA ASN A 77 -2.48 -18.89 -14.91
C ASN A 77 -1.71 -18.05 -15.95
N ARG A 78 -1.48 -16.77 -15.68
CA ARG A 78 -0.70 -15.87 -16.55
C ARG A 78 0.76 -15.75 -16.12
N CYS A 79 1.07 -16.00 -14.85
CA CYS A 79 2.42 -15.87 -14.33
C CYS A 79 3.30 -17.05 -14.80
N VAL A 80 4.37 -16.72 -15.53
CA VAL A 80 5.34 -17.71 -16.02
C VAL A 80 6.61 -17.78 -15.15
N MET A 81 6.57 -17.23 -13.93
CA MET A 81 7.71 -17.19 -12.99
C MET A 81 9.02 -16.63 -13.58
N CYS A 82 8.94 -15.67 -14.52
CA CYS A 82 10.12 -15.13 -15.20
C CYS A 82 11.08 -14.32 -14.32
N GLY A 83 10.68 -13.99 -13.08
CA GLY A 83 11.53 -13.27 -12.12
C GLY A 83 11.68 -11.76 -12.36
N ILE A 84 11.14 -11.16 -13.43
CA ILE A 84 11.33 -9.71 -13.68
C ILE A 84 10.89 -8.82 -12.50
N CYS A 85 9.85 -9.23 -11.78
CA CYS A 85 9.35 -8.54 -10.60
C CYS A 85 10.38 -8.51 -9.45
N THR A 86 11.27 -9.49 -9.35
CA THR A 86 12.32 -9.53 -8.32
C THR A 86 13.43 -8.53 -8.64
N SER A 87 13.76 -8.35 -9.91
CA SER A 87 14.80 -7.41 -10.36
C SER A 87 14.36 -5.95 -10.27
N ILE A 88 13.08 -5.65 -10.54
CA ILE A 88 12.58 -4.27 -10.59
C ILE A 88 12.05 -3.76 -9.25
N CYS A 89 11.83 -4.64 -8.26
CA CYS A 89 11.22 -4.25 -6.99
C CYS A 89 12.22 -3.47 -6.11
N PRO A 90 11.99 -2.17 -5.84
CA PRO A 90 12.96 -1.32 -5.15
C PRO A 90 13.14 -1.67 -3.67
N ILE A 91 12.16 -2.37 -3.09
CA ILE A 91 12.12 -2.74 -1.66
C ILE A 91 12.30 -4.26 -1.46
N GLY A 92 12.58 -5.01 -2.53
CA GLY A 92 12.82 -6.45 -2.46
C GLY A 92 11.66 -7.28 -1.89
N ALA A 93 10.42 -7.00 -2.30
CA ALA A 93 9.24 -7.77 -1.89
C ALA A 93 9.04 -9.07 -2.67
N PHE A 94 9.77 -9.27 -3.77
CA PHE A 94 9.74 -10.53 -4.53
C PHE A 94 11.08 -11.23 -4.42
N LYS A 95 11.06 -12.56 -4.33
CA LYS A 95 12.26 -13.41 -4.28
C LYS A 95 12.11 -14.58 -5.24
N ILE A 96 13.23 -15.02 -5.81
CA ILE A 96 13.32 -16.31 -6.52
C ILE A 96 13.81 -17.34 -5.51
N GLU A 97 13.04 -18.39 -5.31
CA GLU A 97 13.39 -19.51 -4.45
C GLU A 97 14.28 -20.52 -5.18
N LYS A 98 14.81 -21.48 -4.43
CA LYS A 98 15.69 -22.53 -5.00
C LYS A 98 15.00 -23.42 -6.04
N ASP A 99 13.68 -23.55 -5.97
CA ASP A 99 12.87 -24.30 -6.93
C ASP A 99 12.42 -23.46 -8.13
N TRP A 100 12.99 -22.26 -8.29
CA TRP A 100 12.66 -21.26 -9.31
C TRP A 100 11.26 -20.66 -9.21
N SER A 101 10.51 -20.95 -8.15
CA SER A 101 9.27 -20.24 -7.87
C SER A 101 9.57 -18.80 -7.44
N VAL A 102 8.65 -17.89 -7.79
CA VAL A 102 8.70 -16.51 -7.31
C VAL A 102 7.78 -16.38 -6.10
N THR A 103 8.32 -15.99 -4.96
CA THR A 103 7.58 -15.69 -3.72
C THR A 103 7.39 -14.19 -3.54
N PHE A 104 6.38 -13.81 -2.75
CA PHE A 104 6.02 -12.42 -2.49
C PHE A 104 5.83 -12.17 -0.98
N GLU A 105 6.48 -11.13 -0.47
CA GLU A 105 6.47 -10.63 0.90
C GLU A 105 5.57 -9.37 0.98
N PRO A 106 4.24 -9.52 1.20
CA PRO A 106 3.27 -8.41 1.13
C PRO A 106 3.54 -7.29 2.14
N GLU A 107 4.11 -7.60 3.29
CA GLU A 107 4.48 -6.67 4.35
C GLU A 107 5.53 -5.66 3.89
N LYS A 108 6.42 -6.01 2.96
CA LYS A 108 7.41 -5.08 2.39
C LYS A 108 6.86 -4.21 1.28
N CYS A 109 5.82 -4.66 0.58
CA CYS A 109 5.33 -3.99 -0.62
C CYS A 109 4.78 -2.60 -0.35
N ILE A 110 5.35 -1.57 -0.96
CA ILE A 110 4.88 -0.17 -0.86
C ILE A 110 3.83 0.19 -1.92
N GLN A 111 3.30 -0.81 -2.64
CA GLN A 111 2.33 -0.68 -3.73
C GLN A 111 2.79 0.27 -4.85
N CYS A 112 4.09 0.45 -5.12
CA CYS A 112 4.58 1.41 -6.13
C CYS A 112 4.18 1.07 -7.58
N GLY A 113 3.74 -0.16 -7.87
CA GLY A 113 3.21 -0.54 -9.18
C GLY A 113 4.24 -0.85 -10.27
N VAL A 114 5.55 -0.66 -10.02
CA VAL A 114 6.59 -0.92 -11.03
C VAL A 114 6.63 -2.39 -11.49
N CYS A 115 6.32 -3.34 -10.60
CA CYS A 115 6.23 -4.76 -10.96
C CYS A 115 5.03 -5.08 -11.85
N VAL A 116 3.92 -4.33 -11.69
CA VAL A 116 2.72 -4.47 -12.53
C VAL A 116 3.05 -3.99 -13.94
N SER A 117 3.60 -2.78 -14.07
CA SER A 117 3.97 -2.22 -15.37
C SER A 117 5.04 -3.02 -16.11
N ALA A 118 5.97 -3.65 -15.37
CA ALA A 118 7.04 -4.44 -15.96
C ALA A 118 6.63 -5.88 -16.30
N CYS A 119 5.48 -6.37 -15.85
CA CYS A 119 5.09 -7.76 -16.03
C CYS A 119 4.74 -8.04 -17.51
N PRO A 120 5.52 -8.86 -18.25
CA PRO A 120 5.31 -9.06 -19.69
C PRO A 120 4.03 -9.84 -20.01
N THR A 121 3.51 -10.62 -19.05
CA THR A 121 2.27 -11.38 -19.20
C THR A 121 1.08 -10.71 -18.49
N SER A 122 1.28 -9.49 -17.96
CA SER A 122 0.28 -8.73 -17.20
C SER A 122 -0.36 -9.52 -16.06
N ALA A 123 0.38 -10.44 -15.44
CA ALA A 123 -0.11 -11.34 -14.41
C ALA A 123 -0.21 -10.72 -13.00
N LEU A 124 0.14 -9.43 -12.84
CA LEU A 124 0.18 -8.73 -11.55
C LEU A 124 -0.74 -7.53 -11.58
N GLU A 125 -1.48 -7.29 -10.49
CA GLU A 125 -2.39 -6.15 -10.34
C GLU A 125 -2.24 -5.54 -8.94
N LEU A 126 -2.45 -4.22 -8.82
CA LEU A 126 -2.54 -3.56 -7.51
C LEU A 126 -3.91 -3.85 -6.90
N SER A 127 -3.95 -4.23 -5.63
CA SER A 127 -5.21 -4.40 -4.90
C SER A 127 -5.79 -3.05 -4.46
N GLU A 128 -7.11 -2.92 -4.50
CA GLU A 128 -7.81 -1.73 -3.99
C GLU A 128 -7.98 -1.73 -2.46
N GLY A 129 -7.72 -2.87 -1.82
CA GLY A 129 -7.95 -3.09 -0.39
C GLY A 129 -9.41 -3.37 -0.04
N GLU A 130 -9.65 -3.77 1.20
CA GLU A 130 -11.00 -4.01 1.76
C GLU A 130 -11.39 -2.83 2.65
N ILE A 131 -12.68 -2.44 2.64
CA ILE A 131 -13.22 -1.31 3.41
C ILE A 131 -13.44 -1.70 4.88
#